data_AF-A0A3B9PZ68-F1
#
_entry.id   AF-A0A3B9PZ68-F1
#
_cell.length_a   1.000
_cell.length_b   1.000
_cell.length_c   1.000
_cell.angle_alpha   90.00
_cell.angle_beta   90.00
_cell.angle_gamma   90.00
#
_symmetry.space_group_name_H-M   'P 1'
#
loop_
_entity.id
_entity.type
_entity.pdbx_description
1 polymer ?
#
loop_
_entity_poly.entity_id
_entity_poly.type
_entity_poly.pdbx_seq_one_letter_code
_entity_poly.pdbx_strand_id
1 'polypeptide(L)' 'MILVREFRPNTSKGAQFRKALAITIIGNVFLAIIKSIAAYYSGSAALYSDAVNSVSDVIYSIFLIIGLSISQKPPDDS' A
#
# COMPACT_ATOMS: atom_id res chain seq x y z
N MET A 1 -21.32 6.71 32.55
CA MET A 1 -19.85 6.81 32.60
C MET A 1 -19.33 6.66 31.19
N ILE A 2 -18.92 7.76 30.54
CA ILE A 2 -18.44 7.73 29.15
C ILE A 2 -16.95 7.39 29.18
N LEU A 3 -16.59 6.20 28.70
CA LEU A 3 -15.19 5.81 28.46
C LEU A 3 -14.68 6.56 27.23
N VAL A 4 -14.22 7.79 27.40
CA VAL A 4 -13.42 8.47 26.38
C VAL A 4 -12.03 7.83 26.41
N ARG A 5 -11.76 6.96 25.44
CA ARG A 5 -10.43 6.36 25.26
C ARG A 5 -9.49 7.51 24.87
N GLU A 6 -8.50 7.82 25.70
CA GLU A 6 -7.46 8.79 25.35
C GLU A 6 -6.71 8.29 24.10
N PHE A 7 -7.02 8.87 22.94
CA PHE A 7 -6.26 8.64 21.74
C PHE A 7 -4.92 9.34 21.92
N ARG A 8 -3.89 8.60 22.31
CA ARG A 8 -2.50 9.09 22.35
C ARG A 8 -1.85 8.81 21.00
N PRO A 9 -1.81 9.79 20.07
CA PRO A 9 -1.14 9.58 18.78
C PRO A 9 0.35 9.34 19.05
N ASN A 10 0.79 8.10 18.83
CA ASN A 10 2.20 7.76 18.95
C ASN A 10 2.92 8.16 17.66
N THR A 11 3.56 9.34 17.69
CA THR A 11 4.33 9.94 16.58
C THR A 11 5.48 9.05 16.09
N SER A 12 6.01 8.13 16.91
CA SER A 12 7.06 7.17 16.50
C SER A 12 6.56 6.15 15.47
N LYS A 13 5.25 5.86 15.43
CA LYS A 13 4.68 4.91 14.45
C LYS A 13 4.72 5.44 13.02
N GLY A 14 4.72 6.75 12.81
CA GLY A 14 4.70 7.36 11.47
C GLY A 14 5.88 6.92 10.60
N ALA A 15 7.09 6.88 11.16
CA ALA A 15 8.28 6.43 10.44
C ALA A 15 8.21 4.92 10.08
N GLN A 16 7.66 4.10 10.97
CA GLN A 16 7.48 2.66 10.72
C GLN A 16 6.49 2.42 9.58
N PHE A 17 5.37 3.17 9.54
CA PHE A 17 4.42 3.08 8.44
C PHE A 17 5.03 3.52 7.10
N ARG A 18 5.79 4.61 7.07
CA ARG A 18 6.47 5.05 5.85
C ARG A 18 7.44 3.99 5.33
N LYS A 19 8.21 3.37 6.22
CA LYS A 19 9.12 2.28 5.86
C LYS A 19 8.36 1.05 5.35
N ALA A 20 7.28 0.66 6.02
CA ALA A 20 6.45 -0.46 5.59
C ALA A 20 5.85 -0.22 4.20
N LEU A 21 5.25 0.96 3.97
CA LEU A 21 4.68 1.33 2.68
C LEU A 21 5.72 1.37 1.56
N ALA A 22 6.93 1.87 1.84
CA ALA A 22 8.03 1.86 0.88
C ALA A 22 8.42 0.43 0.48
N ILE A 23 8.54 -0.49 1.46
CA ILE A 23 8.83 -1.90 1.19
C ILE A 23 7.69 -2.54 0.39
N THR A 24 6.43 -2.29 0.77
CA THR A 24 5.25 -2.83 0.09
C THR A 24 5.17 -2.40 -1.36
N ILE A 25 5.29 -1.09 -1.65
CA ILE A 25 5.17 -0.61 -3.04
C ILE A 25 6.33 -1.09 -3.92
N ILE A 26 7.57 -1.08 -3.39
CA ILE A 26 8.73 -1.57 -4.14
C ILE A 26 8.59 -3.07 -4.42
N GLY A 27 8.18 -3.86 -3.42
CA GLY A 27 7.97 -5.29 -3.56
C GLY A 27 6.87 -5.63 -4.57
N ASN A 28 5.72 -4.95 -4.49
CA ASN A 28 4.61 -5.18 -5.42
C ASN A 28 4.94 -4.77 -6.85
N VAL A 29 5.64 -3.65 -7.05
CA VAL A 29 6.09 -3.22 -8.39
C VAL A 29 7.06 -4.24 -8.96
N PHE A 30 8.06 -4.66 -8.18
CA PHE A 30 9.03 -5.66 -8.61
C PHE A 30 8.36 -6.98 -8.98
N LEU A 31 7.42 -7.46 -8.14
CA LEU A 31 6.69 -8.70 -8.41
C LEU A 31 5.79 -8.58 -9.64
N ALA A 32 5.10 -7.44 -9.81
CA ALA A 32 4.26 -7.20 -10.97
C ALA A 32 5.06 -7.21 -12.28
N ILE A 33 6.28 -6.65 -12.28
CA ILE A 33 7.19 -6.69 -13.43
C ILE A 33 7.56 -8.13 -13.76
N ILE A 34 8.01 -8.91 -12.77
CA ILE A 34 8.38 -10.32 -12.98
C ILE A 34 7.20 -11.13 -13.53
N LYS A 35 6.03 -10.99 -12.91
CA LYS A 35 4.82 -11.71 -13.36
C LYS A 35 4.39 -11.29 -14.75
N SER A 36 4.49 -10.01 -15.09
CA SER A 36 4.15 -9.52 -16.43
C SER A 36 5.08 -10.11 -17.50
N ILE A 37 6.38 -10.16 -17.22
CA ILE A 37 7.38 -10.79 -18.09
C ILE A 37 7.09 -12.29 -18.23
N ALA A 38 6.85 -12.98 -17.11
CA ALA A 38 6.53 -14.40 -17.09
C ALA A 38 5.22 -14.71 -17.84
N ALA A 39 4.17 -13.90 -17.66
CA ALA A 39 2.90 -14.02 -18.36
C ALA A 39 3.07 -13.87 -19.87
N TYR A 40 3.87 -12.88 -20.30
CA TYR A 40 4.18 -12.66 -21.70
C TYR A 40 4.83 -13.88 -22.36
N TYR A 41 5.85 -14.48 -21.72
CA TYR A 41 6.51 -15.66 -22.25
C TYR A 41 5.68 -16.94 -22.12
N SER A 42 4.82 -17.06 -21.11
CA SER A 42 4.03 -18.26 -20.88
C SER A 42 2.87 -18.44 -21.84
N GLY A 43 2.28 -17.34 -22.36
CA GLY A 43 1.04 -17.39 -23.14
C GLY A 43 -0.20 -17.87 -22.37
N SER A 44 -0.09 -18.06 -21.05
CA SER A 44 -1.17 -18.60 -20.21
C SER A 44 -2.10 -17.50 -19.72
N ALA A 45 -3.40 -17.66 -20.01
CA ALA A 45 -4.45 -16.76 -19.51
C ALA A 45 -4.46 -16.70 -17.96
N ALA A 46 -4.20 -17.82 -17.28
CA ALA A 46 -4.13 -17.84 -15.82
C ALA A 46 -2.97 -16.97 -15.30
N LEU A 47 -1.81 -17.01 -15.97
CA LEU A 47 -0.65 -16.22 -15.55
C LEU A 47 -0.82 -14.73 -15.89
N TYR A 48 -1.53 -14.40 -16.96
CA TYR A 48 -1.97 -13.03 -17.24
C TYR A 48 -2.88 -12.49 -16.14
N SER A 49 -3.89 -13.26 -15.71
CA SER A 49 -4.74 -12.88 -14.57
C SER A 49 -3.93 -12.65 -13.29
N ASP A 50 -2.93 -13.50 -13.05
CA ASP A 50 -2.06 -13.38 -11.88
C ASP A 50 -1.13 -12.16 -11.94
N ALA A 51 -0.70 -11.77 -13.15
CA ALA A 51 0.04 -10.53 -13.40
C ALA A 51 -0.85 -9.29 -13.20
N VAL A 52 -2.08 -9.29 -13.72
CA VAL A 52 -3.06 -8.21 -13.54
C VAL A 52 -3.44 -8.04 -12.07
N ASN A 53 -3.56 -9.13 -11.31
CA ASN A 53 -3.76 -9.06 -9.86
C ASN A 53 -2.59 -8.34 -9.18
N SER A 54 -1.35 -8.67 -9.55
CA SER A 54 -0.16 -8.02 -8.99
C SER A 54 -0.06 -6.53 -9.36
N VAL A 55 -0.53 -6.13 -10.55
CA VAL A 55 -0.68 -4.72 -10.91
C VAL A 55 -1.73 -4.03 -10.02
N SER A 56 -2.83 -4.72 -9.71
CA SER A 56 -3.85 -4.21 -8.80
C SER A 56 -3.30 -4.00 -7.39
N ASP A 57 -2.41 -4.87 -6.91
CA ASP A 57 -1.72 -4.71 -5.62
C ASP A 57 -0.84 -3.44 -5.59
N VAL A 58 -0.20 -3.08 -6.71
CA VAL A 58 0.55 -1.81 -6.85
C VAL A 58 -0.40 -0.62 -6.72
N ILE A 59 -1.54 -0.65 -7.43
CA ILE A 59 -2.56 0.42 -7.37
C ILE A 59 -3.10 0.56 -5.94
N TYR A 60 -3.42 -0.56 -5.29
CA TYR A 60 -3.85 -0.57 -3.89
C TYR A 60 -2.81 0.04 -2.96
N SER A 61 -1.52 -0.26 -3.19
CA SER A 61 -0.42 0.31 -2.41
C SER A 61 -0.32 1.84 -2.57
N ILE A 62 -0.59 2.37 -3.77
CA ILE A 62 -0.66 3.82 -4.02
C ILE A 62 -1.82 4.44 -3.22
N PHE A 63 -3.01 3.84 -3.27
CA PHE A 63 -4.15 4.33 -2.50
C PHE A 63 -3.91 4.31 -0.99
N LEU A 64 -3.23 3.27 -0.48
CA LEU A 64 -2.82 3.21 0.92
C LEU A 64 -1.89 4.37 1.30
N ILE A 65 -0.91 4.71 0.46
CA ILE A 65 0.00 5.84 0.71
C ILE A 65 -0.79 7.16 0.76
N ILE A 66 -1.72 7.37 -0.17
CA ILE A 66 -2.55 8.57 -0.21
C ILE A 66 -3.45 8.63 1.03
N GLY A 67 -4.19 7.56 1.31
CA GLY A 67 -5.11 7.48 2.45
C GLY A 67 -4.41 7.68 3.79
N LEU A 68 -3.22 7.11 3.95
CA LEU A 68 -2.42 7.32 5.16
C LEU A 68 -1.89 8.76 5.26
N SER A 69 -1.45 9.35 4.14
CA SER A 69 -1.01 10.76 4.12
C SER A 69 -2.13 11.70 4.55
N ILE A 70 -3.36 11.46 4.08
CA ILE A 70 -4.54 12.23 4.47
C ILE A 70 -4.87 11.99 5.95
N SER A 71 -4.86 10.73 6.41
CA SER A 71 -5.16 10.39 7.81
C SER A 71 -4.16 10.95 8.83
N GLN A 72 -2.95 11.29 8.40
CA GLN A 72 -1.92 11.90 9.25
C GLN A 72 -1.94 13.43 9.23
N LYS A 73 -2.80 14.06 8.42
CA LYS A 73 -2.92 15.52 8.38
C LYS A 73 -3.39 16.02 9.77
N PRO A 74 -2.73 17.04 10.35
CA PRO A 74 -3.20 17.62 11.61
C PRO A 74 -4.61 18.22 11.43
N PRO A 75 -5.39 18.38 12.52
CA PRO A 75 -6.67 19.07 12.48
C PRO A 75 -6.50 20.47 11.86
N ASP A 76 -7.44 20.89 11.01
CA ASP A 76 -7.42 22.25 10.49
C ASP A 76 -7.70 23.24 11.65
N ASP A 77 -6.93 24.33 11.71
CA ASP A 77 -7.14 25.39 12.69
C ASP A 77 -8.39 26.20 12.30
N SER A 78 -9.40 26.20 13.18
CA SER A 78 -10.62 27.04 13.07
C SER A 78 -10.43 28.40 13.71
#